data_AF-A0A248YIZ6-F1
#
_entry.id   AF-A0A248YIZ6-F1
#
_cell.length_a   1.000
_cell.length_b   1.000
_cell.length_c   1.000
_cell.angle_alpha   90.00
_cell.angle_beta   90.00
_cell.angle_gamma   90.00
#
_symmetry.space_group_name_H-M   'P 1'
#
loop_
_entity.id
_entity.type
_entity.pdbx_description
1 polymer ?
#
loop_
_entity_poly.entity_id
_entity_poly.type
_entity_poly.pdbx_seq_one_letter_code
_entity_poly.pdbx_strand_id
1 'polypeptide(L)' 'MLALYMLALHHSGRSAEALHLYRQARARLADDLGIQPGADLRALEIAILRGDLPLKNFR' A
#
# COMPACT_ATOMS: atom_id res chain seq x y z
N MET A 1 1.28 -7.96 -6.33
CA MET A 1 0.19 -7.25 -7.04
C MET A 1 -0.38 -6.07 -6.26
N LEU A 2 -0.73 -6.20 -4.96
CA LEU A 2 -1.26 -5.08 -4.14
C LEU A 2 -0.42 -3.79 -4.21
N ALA A 3 0.91 -3.90 -4.10
CA ALA A 3 1.81 -2.76 -4.17
C ALA A 3 1.73 -2.01 -5.52
N LEU A 4 1.70 -2.73 -6.64
CA LEU A 4 1.57 -2.13 -7.98
C LEU A 4 0.22 -1.43 -8.17
N TYR A 5 -0.85 -1.97 -7.60
CA TYR A 5 -2.15 -1.33 -7.68
C TYR A 5 -2.22 -0.06 -6.81
N MET A 6 -1.68 -0.11 -5.59
CA MET A 6 -1.56 1.07 -4.73
C MET A 6 -0.74 2.18 -5.40
N LEU A 7 0.36 1.82 -6.08
CA LEU A 7 1.17 2.74 -6.89
C LEU A 7 0.37 3.38 -8.01
N ALA A 8 -0.34 2.57 -8.80
CA ALA A 8 -1.14 3.05 -9.92
C ALA A 8 -2.25 4.02 -9.47
N LEU A 9 -2.91 3.70 -8.35
CA LEU A 9 -3.92 4.57 -7.74
C LEU A 9 -3.31 5.89 -7.27
N HIS A 10 -2.18 5.85 -6.56
CA HIS A 10 -1.48 7.06 -6.12
C HIS A 10 -1.08 7.97 -7.29
N HIS A 11 -0.44 7.42 -8.33
CA HIS A 11 -0.05 8.18 -9.52
C HIS A 11 -1.25 8.75 -10.30
N SER A 12 -2.42 8.15 -10.16
CA SER A 12 -3.68 8.65 -10.72
C SER A 12 -4.37 9.70 -9.83
N GLY A 13 -3.72 10.18 -8.75
CA GLY A 13 -4.31 11.11 -7.79
C GLY A 13 -5.30 10.47 -6.81
N ARG A 14 -5.46 9.14 -6.83
CA ARG A 14 -6.43 8.36 -6.05
C ARG A 14 -5.79 7.75 -4.80
N SER A 15 -5.00 8.53 -4.09
CA SER A 15 -4.27 8.10 -2.88
C SER A 15 -5.20 7.53 -1.79
N ALA A 16 -6.40 8.09 -1.63
CA ALA A 16 -7.38 7.58 -0.66
C ALA A 16 -7.79 6.13 -0.95
N GLU A 17 -7.96 5.78 -2.22
CA GLU A 17 -8.31 4.41 -2.64
C GLU A 17 -7.13 3.45 -2.46
N ALA A 18 -5.91 3.91 -2.71
CA ALA A 18 -4.71 3.13 -2.45
C ALA A 18 -4.59 2.76 -0.96
N LEU A 19 -4.83 3.71 -0.06
CA LEU A 19 -4.82 3.48 1.39
C LEU A 19 -5.99 2.60 1.85
N HIS A 20 -7.16 2.75 1.23
CA HIS A 20 -8.29 1.89 1.52
C HIS A 20 -8.00 0.42 1.16
N LEU A 21 -7.40 0.18 -0.01
CA LEU A 21 -6.97 -1.15 -0.44
C LEU A 21 -5.96 -1.78 0.53
N TYR A 22 -4.98 -0.99 1.00
CA TYR A 22 -4.02 -1.44 2.01
C TYR A 22 -4.71 -1.87 3.30
N ARG A 23 -5.64 -1.05 3.82
CA ARG A 23 -6.37 -1.34 5.06
C ARG A 23 -7.20 -2.62 4.94
N GLN A 24 -7.87 -2.83 3.81
CA GLN A 24 -8.60 -4.08 3.55
C GLN A 24 -7.66 -5.29 3.55
N ALA A 25 -6.51 -5.19 2.87
CA ALA A 25 -5.54 -6.26 2.82
C ALA A 25 -4.96 -6.58 4.21
N ARG A 26 -4.66 -5.53 4.99
CA ARG A 26 -4.18 -5.65 6.37
C ARG A 26 -5.21 -6.35 7.27
N ALA A 27 -6.49 -5.96 7.16
CA ALA A 27 -7.57 -6.59 7.93
C ALA A 27 -7.66 -8.09 7.60
N ARG A 28 -7.74 -8.46 6.31
CA ARG A 28 -7.78 -9.87 5.89
C ARG A 28 -6.58 -10.67 6.38
N LEU A 29 -5.36 -10.13 6.28
CA LEU A 29 -4.16 -10.82 6.77
C LEU A 29 -4.16 -11.00 8.29
N ALA A 30 -4.69 -10.03 9.03
CA ALA A 30 -4.82 -10.13 10.48
C ALA A 30 -5.91 -11.13 10.88
N ASP A 31 -7.06 -11.08 10.22
CA ASP A 31 -8.23 -11.90 10.54
C ASP A 31 -8.02 -13.37 10.12
N ASP A 32 -7.48 -13.59 8.92
CA ASP A 32 -7.36 -14.94 8.35
C ASP A 32 -6.07 -15.66 8.80
N LEU A 33 -4.99 -14.91 9.05
CA LEU A 33 -3.65 -15.47 9.25
C LEU A 33 -2.94 -14.94 10.50
N GLY A 34 -3.48 -13.94 11.20
CA GLY A 34 -2.82 -13.32 12.35
C GLY A 34 -1.53 -12.57 12.02
N ILE A 35 -1.27 -12.27 10.75
CA ILE A 35 -0.04 -11.63 10.29
C ILE A 35 -0.28 -10.21 9.76
N GLN A 36 0.80 -9.46 9.55
CA GLN A 36 0.75 -8.10 9.00
C GLN A 36 1.30 -8.05 7.57
N PRO A 37 0.91 -7.06 6.76
CA PRO A 37 1.51 -6.81 5.45
C PRO A 37 3.04 -6.65 5.57
N GLY A 38 3.79 -7.17 4.59
CA GLY A 38 5.26 -7.11 4.55
C GLY A 38 5.83 -5.69 4.63
N ALA A 39 7.13 -5.59 4.94
CA ALA A 39 7.81 -4.31 5.17
C ALA A 39 7.66 -3.32 3.99
N ASP A 40 7.75 -3.82 2.76
CA ASP A 40 7.62 -3.00 1.55
C ASP A 40 6.22 -2.39 1.39
N LEU A 41 5.18 -3.16 1.74
CA LEU A 41 3.79 -2.68 1.72
C LEU A 41 3.54 -1.63 2.80
N ARG A 42 4.13 -1.79 3.99
CA ARG A 42 4.08 -0.76 5.05
C ARG A 42 4.83 0.51 4.65
N ALA A 43 6.01 0.37 4.04
CA ALA A 43 6.78 1.50 3.54
C ALA A 43 6.01 2.27 2.45
N LEU A 44 5.32 1.55 1.56
CA LEU A 44 4.46 2.15 0.54
C LEU A 44 3.28 2.92 1.14
N GLU A 45 2.58 2.37 2.15
CA GLU A 45 1.52 3.11 2.85
C GLU A 45 2.03 4.44 3.42
N ILE A 46 3.19 4.40 4.09
CA ILE A 46 3.82 5.60 4.68
C ILE A 46 4.19 6.61 3.59
N ALA A 47 4.74 6.16 2.46
CA ALA A 47 5.09 7.03 1.34
C ALA A 47 3.84 7.72 0.76
N ILE A 48 2.75 6.98 0.56
CA ILE A 48 1.47 7.53 0.07
C ILE A 48 0.90 8.56 1.07
N LEU A 49 0.94 8.26 2.38
CA LEU A 49 0.48 9.17 3.43
C LEU A 49 1.29 10.48 3.49
N ARG A 50 2.59 10.41 3.21
CA ARG A 50 3.48 11.58 3.16
C ARG A 50 3.36 12.36 1.85
N GLY A 51 2.70 11.80 0.84
CA GLY A 51 2.69 12.36 -0.52
C GLY A 51 4.07 12.31 -1.19
N ASP A 52 4.99 11.51 -0.65
CA ASP A 52 6.39 11.45 -1.08
C ASP A 52 6.69 10.01 -1.48
N LEU A 53 6.29 9.66 -2.71
CA LEU A 53 6.71 8.41 -3.33
C LEU A 53 8.04 8.63 -4.05
N PRO A 54 9.15 8.06 -3.57
CA PRO A 54 10.34 8.01 -4.39
C PRO A 54 10.03 7.17 -5.63
N LEU A 55 10.45 7.63 -6.81
CA LEU A 55 10.46 6.89 -8.08
C LEU A 55 11.45 5.69 -8.03
N LYS A 56 11.44 4.90 -6.96
CA LYS A 56 12.25 3.70 -6.85
C LYS A 56 11.37 2.50 -7.14
N ASN A 57 11.56 1.98 -8.35
CA ASN A 57 11.11 0.66 -8.77
C ASN A 57 11.32 -0.34 -7.62
N PHE A 58 10.23 -0.93 -7.16
CA PHE A 58 10.24 -2.15 -6.36
C PHE A 58 10.91 -3.23 -7.24
N ARG A 59 12.21 -3.45 -7.03
CA ARG A 59 13.03 -4.43 -7.74
C ARG A 59 13.26 -5.63 -6.83
#